data_AF-A0A1R4HHZ6-F1
#
_entry.id   AF-A0A1R4HHZ6-F1
#
_cell.length_a   1.000
_cell.length_b   1.000
_cell.length_c   1.000
_cell.angle_alpha   90.00
_cell.angle_beta   90.00
_cell.angle_gamma   90.00
#
_symmetry.space_group_name_H-M   'P 1'
#
loop_
_entity.id
_entity.type
_entity.pdbx_description
1 polymer ?
#
loop_
_entity_poly.entity_id
_entity_poly.type
_entity_poly.pdbx_seq_one_letter_code
_entity_poly.pdbx_strand_id
1 'polypeptide(L)' 'MIFCVNNEDTLKSEYPAEVIKSGVRGKYANRYRQGTNLVLVDADLCKIFLDSASANRGLRKYAEERPILYR' A
#
# COMPACT_ATOMS: atom_id res chain seq x y z
N MET A 1 0.80 -4.03 -1.23
CA MET A 1 0.53 -3.17 -0.05
C MET A 1 0.22 -1.81 -0.61
N ILE A 2 -0.95 -1.25 -0.30
CA ILE A 2 -1.36 0.06 -0.81
C ILE A 2 -0.84 1.09 0.18
N PHE A 3 0.03 1.99 -0.27
CA PHE A 3 0.46 3.14 0.52
C PHE A 3 -0.29 4.36 0.00
N CYS A 4 -0.98 5.05 0.90
CA CYS A 4 -1.63 6.33 0.62
C CYS A 4 -0.80 7.41 1.29
N VAL A 5 -0.48 8.48 0.56
CA VAL A 5 0.13 9.68 1.14
C VAL A 5 -1.00 10.64 1.52
N ASN A 6 -1.11 10.99 2.79
CA ASN A 6 -1.98 12.07 3.28
C ASN A 6 -1.13 13.32 3.53
N ASN A 7 -1.67 14.51 3.24
CA ASN A 7 -0.97 15.79 3.41
C ASN A 7 -0.72 16.23 4.87
N GLU A 8 -1.21 15.46 5.85
CA GLU A 8 -0.95 15.65 7.28
C GLU A 8 -0.08 14.49 7.78
N ASP A 9 1.19 14.53 7.42
CA ASP A 9 2.16 13.45 7.64
C ASP A 9 2.65 13.43 9.10
N THR A 10 1.71 13.32 10.04
CA THR A 10 1.99 13.17 11.48
C THR A 10 2.00 11.69 11.85
N LEU A 11 2.93 11.31 12.74
CA LEU A 11 2.96 9.95 13.30
C LEU A 11 1.62 9.64 13.98
N LYS A 12 0.96 8.57 13.56
CA LYS A 12 -0.24 8.09 14.24
C LYS A 12 0.11 7.66 15.67
N SER A 13 -0.84 7.82 16.61
CA SER A 13 -0.67 7.46 18.02
C SER A 13 -0.29 5.99 18.25
N GLU A 14 -0.71 5.10 17.34
CA GLU A 14 -0.35 3.68 17.29
C GLU A 14 1.14 3.41 17.01
N TYR A 15 1.90 4.42 16.56
CA TYR A 15 3.34 4.32 16.30
C TYR A 15 4.14 5.32 17.16
N PRO A 16 4.39 5.02 18.45
CA PRO A 16 5.21 5.88 19.29
C PRO A 16 6.66 5.96 18.79
N ALA A 17 7.27 7.14 18.90
CA ALA A 17 8.62 7.40 18.40
C ALA A 17 9.70 6.46 18.99
N GLU A 18 9.45 5.92 20.18
CA GLU A 18 10.33 4.97 20.89
C GLU A 18 10.47 3.63 20.13
N VAL A 19 9.39 3.17 19.51
CA VAL A 19 9.36 1.94 18.69
C VAL A 19 10.10 2.16 17.37
N ILE A 20 10.03 3.37 16.82
CA ILE A 20 10.74 3.73 15.58
C ILE A 20 12.25 3.82 15.83
N LYS A 21 12.68 4.40 16.96
CA LYS A 21 14.10 4.51 17.34
C LYS A 21 14.75 3.14 17.61
N SER A 22 13.99 2.19 18.13
CA SER A 22 14.45 0.81 18.35
C SER A 22 14.26 -0.11 17.14
N GLY A 23 13.70 0.41 16.04
CA GLY A 23 13.46 -0.34 14.81
C GLY A 23 14.76 -0.72 14.09
N VAL A 24 14.88 -2.00 13.71
CA VAL A 24 16.01 -2.47 12.91
C VAL A 24 15.83 -2.06 11.44
N ARG A 25 16.74 -1.21 10.94
CA ARG A 25 16.79 -0.84 9.52
C ARG A 25 16.91 -2.09 8.64
N GLY A 26 16.04 -2.20 7.65
CA GLY A 26 16.09 -3.30 6.67
C GLY A 26 15.52 -4.63 7.15
N LYS A 27 14.80 -4.69 8.28
CA LYS A 27 14.13 -5.92 8.80
C LYS A 27 13.28 -6.65 7.75
N TYR A 28 12.69 -5.91 6.80
CA TYR A 28 11.89 -6.46 5.70
C TYR A 28 12.53 -6.29 4.32
N ALA A 29 13.76 -5.78 4.23
CA ALA A 29 14.41 -5.49 2.95
C ALA A 29 14.58 -6.75 2.09
N ASN A 30 14.89 -7.90 2.71
CA ASN A 30 15.00 -9.17 1.98
C ASN A 30 13.64 -9.67 1.48
N ARG A 31 12.56 -9.51 2.25
CA ARG A 31 11.20 -9.84 1.81
C ARG A 31 10.70 -8.91 0.70
N TYR A 32 11.09 -7.64 0.76
CA TYR A 32 10.80 -6.67 -0.29
C TYR A 32 11.47 -7.06 -1.62
N ARG A 33 12.76 -7.46 -1.56
CA ARG A 33 13.52 -7.92 -2.73
C ARG A 33 12.97 -9.21 -3.35
N GLN A 34 12.17 -9.99 -2.63
CA GLN A 34 11.53 -11.20 -3.14
C GLN A 34 10.31 -10.92 -4.05
N GLY A 35 10.03 -9.66 -4.39
CA GLY A 35 9.11 -9.31 -5.48
C GLY A 35 7.73 -8.86 -5.03
N THR A 36 7.66 -7.94 -4.06
CA THR A 36 6.39 -7.23 -3.82
C THR A 36 6.28 -6.05 -4.77
N ASN A 37 5.32 -6.07 -5.71
CA ASN A 37 5.00 -4.90 -6.51
C ASN A 37 4.22 -3.89 -5.65
N LEU A 38 4.84 -2.75 -5.34
CA LEU A 38 4.18 -1.64 -4.67
C LEU A 38 3.70 -0.65 -5.71
N VAL A 39 2.40 -0.44 -5.74
CA VAL A 39 1.77 0.60 -6.55
C VAL A 39 1.23 1.64 -5.59
N LEU A 40 1.75 2.86 -5.69
CA LEU A 40 1.19 4.02 -5.01
C LEU A 40 -0.12 4.38 -5.71
N VAL A 41 -1.17 4.64 -4.93
CA VAL A 41 -2.49 4.97 -5.44
C VAL A 41 -2.86 6.36 -4.95
N ASP A 42 -3.56 7.14 -5.76
CA ASP A 42 -3.98 8.49 -5.42
C ASP A 42 -4.90 8.53 -4.19
N ALA A 43 -4.86 9.66 -3.46
CA ALA A 43 -5.52 9.80 -2.16
C ALA A 43 -7.06 9.78 -2.23
N ASP A 44 -7.64 10.10 -3.38
CA ASP A 44 -9.08 10.00 -3.64
C ASP A 44 -9.55 8.54 -3.70
N LEU A 45 -8.76 7.66 -4.34
CA LEU A 45 -9.01 6.22 -4.38
C LEU A 45 -8.89 5.57 -3.00
N CYS A 46 -8.08 6.14 -2.10
CA CYS A 46 -8.00 5.71 -0.70
C CYS A 46 -9.27 6.01 0.10
N LYS A 47 -10.06 7.01 -0.30
CA LYS A 47 -11.39 7.27 0.31
C LYS A 47 -12.43 6.24 -0.15
N ILE A 48 -12.21 5.62 -1.31
CA ILE A 48 -13.11 4.64 -1.93
C ILE A 48 -12.77 3.23 -1.45
N PHE A 49 -11.48 2.90 -1.38
CA PHE A 49 -11.00 1.59 -0.95
C PHE A 49 -10.35 1.65 0.43
N LEU A 50 -11.14 1.36 1.46
CA LEU A 50 -10.71 1.37 2.87
C LEU A 50 -9.69 0.27 3.21
N ASP A 51 -9.66 -0.81 2.42
CA ASP A 51 -8.75 -1.93 2.64
C ASP A 51 -8.22 -2.54 1.33
N SER A 52 -7.06 -3.19 1.43
CA SER A 52 -6.40 -3.81 0.28
C SER A 52 -7.20 -4.96 -0.36
N ALA A 53 -8.07 -5.66 0.38
CA ALA A 53 -8.92 -6.70 -0.18
C ALA A 53 -10.01 -6.11 -1.07
N SER A 54 -10.62 -4.99 -0.66
CA SER A 54 -11.61 -4.25 -1.44
C SER A 54 -11.03 -3.71 -2.75
N ALA A 55 -9.84 -3.10 -2.69
CA ALA A 55 -9.12 -2.64 -3.88
C ALA A 55 -8.77 -3.80 -4.83
N ASN A 56 -8.20 -4.89 -4.30
CA ASN A 56 -7.83 -6.05 -5.12
C ASN A 56 -9.04 -6.71 -5.77
N ARG A 57 -10.19 -6.78 -5.09
CA ARG A 57 -11.44 -7.30 -5.69
C ARG A 57 -11.89 -6.42 -6.85
N GLY A 58 -11.89 -5.09 -6.67
CA GLY A 58 -12.25 -4.14 -7.73
C GLY A 58 -11.33 -4.26 -8.94
N LEU A 59 -10.02 -4.28 -8.71
CA LEU A 59 -9.02 -4.41 -9.77
C LEU A 59 -9.12 -5.75 -10.53
N ARG A 60 -9.39 -6.87 -9.83
CA ARG A 60 -9.60 -8.17 -10.48
C ARG A 60 -10.84 -8.17 -11.35
N LYS A 61 -11.96 -7.65 -10.85
CA LYS A 61 -13.20 -7.53 -11.63
C LYS A 61 -12.98 -6.67 -12.87
N TYR A 62 -12.28 -5.54 -12.73
CA TYR A 62 -11.92 -4.70 -13.87
C TYR A 62 -11.06 -5.45 -14.89
N ALA A 63 -10.07 -6.22 -14.44
CA ALA A 63 -9.21 -7.01 -15.31
C ALA A 63 -9.94 -8.18 -16.00
N GLU A 64 -10.96 -8.76 -15.37
CA GLU A 64 -11.83 -9.79 -15.97
C GLU A 64 -12.74 -9.20 -17.06
N GLU A 65 -13.37 -8.05 -16.78
CA GLU A 65 -14.25 -7.36 -17.73
C GLU A 65 -13.48 -6.74 -18.90
N ARG A 66 -12.25 -6.31 -18.62
CA ARG A 66 -11.34 -5.73 -19.59
C ARG A 66 -9.98 -6.40 -19.42
N PRO A 67 -9.73 -7.52 -20.10
CA PRO A 67 -8.40 -8.09 -20.17
C PRO A 67 -7.48 -7.01 -20.72
N ILE A 68 -6.70 -6.42 -19.83
CA ILE A 68 -5.77 -5.35 -20.14
C ILE A 68 -4.76 -5.92 -21.15
N LEU A 69 -4.94 -5.55 -22.42
CA LEU A 69 -3.99 -5.78 -23.51
C LEU A 69 -2.77 -4.89 -23.23
N TYR A 70 -1.86 -5.33 -22.37
CA TYR A 70 -0.48 -4.88 -22.48
C TYR A 70 0.12 -5.62 -23.68
N ARG A 71 0.03 -4.99 -24.84
CA ARG A 71 0.91 -5.27 -25.96
C ARG A 71 2.03 -4.26 -25.94
#